data_AF-A0A512NQL4-F1
#
_entry.id   AF-A0A512NQL4-F1
#
_cell.length_a   1.000
_cell.length_b   1.000
_cell.length_c   1.000
_cell.angle_alpha   90.00
_cell.angle_beta   90.00
_cell.angle_gamma   90.00
#
_symmetry.space_group_name_H-M   'P 1'
#
loop_
_entity.id
_entity.type
_entity.pdbx_description
1 polymer ?
#
loop_
_entity_poly.entity_id
_entity_poly.type
_entity_poly.pdbx_seq_one_letter_code
_entity_poly.pdbx_strand_id
1 'polypeptide(L)'
;MREAVRRNASTLSCVLLVLSVLLGAALERSPPLAVYLLSFWHYYLYWLAFAFGAIPFEVFKRDAVAMKAVSVAVLAAVYLAAPIDLVSLVVIAGGILLNVRAAMVLGVDRTYYGHEVAGLPPRRITAFPYSLIGHPMIVGNVAAFGGTLINPAFREQWWPLAGLHVTLNIGLLAMELTGAHRRAVRIGGALVFAGALFAAVLAAIGSHRTLTVPIALAGLAVLTCTWTLYRCYAPPTPTAKQTARRTS
;
A
#
# COMPACT_ATOMS: atom_id res chain seq x y z
N MET A 1 -19.08 -1.42 -23.33
CA MET A 1 -17.90 -2.29 -23.10
C MET A 1 -16.65 -1.53 -22.63
N ARG A 2 -16.17 -0.49 -23.33
CA ARG A 2 -14.93 0.25 -22.95
C ARG A 2 -14.97 0.87 -21.55
N GLU A 3 -16.11 1.44 -21.13
CA GLU A 3 -16.25 2.04 -19.80
C GLU A 3 -16.22 1.01 -18.67
N ALA A 4 -16.86 -0.15 -18.86
CA ALA A 4 -16.83 -1.25 -17.90
C ALA A 4 -15.40 -1.81 -17.71
N VAL A 5 -14.67 -1.98 -18.81
CA VAL A 5 -13.25 -2.39 -18.76
C VAL A 5 -12.42 -1.35 -18.02
N ARG A 6 -12.62 -0.05 -18.30
CA ARG A 6 -11.90 1.03 -17.61
C ARG A 6 -12.21 1.09 -16.11
N ARG A 7 -13.47 0.85 -15.72
CA ARG A 7 -13.92 0.85 -14.32
C ARG A 7 -13.31 -0.29 -13.50
N ASN A 8 -13.03 -1.43 -14.14
CA ASN A 8 -12.51 -2.62 -13.49
C ASN A 8 -11.01 -2.84 -13.75
N ALA A 9 -10.36 -2.01 -14.57
CA ALA A 9 -8.96 -2.16 -14.93
C ALA A 9 -8.05 -2.19 -13.70
N SER A 10 -8.29 -1.31 -12.70
CA SER A 10 -7.49 -1.27 -11.48
C SER A 10 -7.61 -2.56 -10.67
N THR A 11 -8.82 -3.06 -10.47
CA THR A 11 -9.07 -4.31 -9.74
C THR A 11 -8.48 -5.52 -10.47
N LEU A 12 -8.65 -5.58 -11.81
CA LEU A 12 -8.05 -6.63 -12.62
C LEU A 12 -6.52 -6.60 -12.50
N SER A 13 -5.91 -5.42 -12.53
CA SER A 13 -4.46 -5.28 -12.29
C SER A 13 -4.04 -5.74 -10.89
N CYS A 14 -4.81 -5.42 -9.85
CA CYS A 14 -4.54 -5.91 -8.50
C CYS A 14 -4.63 -7.45 -8.40
N VAL A 15 -5.68 -8.05 -8.99
CA VAL A 15 -5.85 -9.51 -9.00
C VAL A 15 -4.73 -10.19 -9.80
N LEU A 16 -4.44 -9.70 -11.00
CA LEU A 16 -3.37 -10.23 -11.84
C LEU A 16 -2.01 -10.14 -11.13
N LEU A 17 -1.72 -9.01 -10.48
CA LEU A 17 -0.51 -8.87 -9.67
C LEU A 17 -0.42 -9.95 -8.59
N VAL A 18 -1.48 -10.12 -7.79
CA VAL A 18 -1.50 -11.12 -6.71
C VAL A 18 -1.25 -12.52 -7.26
N LEU A 19 -1.98 -12.90 -8.31
CA LEU A 19 -1.83 -14.22 -8.94
C LEU A 19 -0.42 -14.43 -9.52
N SER A 20 0.11 -13.45 -10.24
CA SER A 20 1.45 -13.54 -10.83
C SER A 20 2.56 -13.62 -9.79
N VAL A 21 2.46 -12.83 -8.71
CA VAL A 21 3.44 -12.86 -7.61
C VAL A 21 3.38 -14.19 -6.86
N LEU A 22 2.18 -14.69 -6.54
CA LEU A 22 2.03 -16.00 -5.88
C LEU A 22 2.54 -17.15 -6.76
N LEU A 23 2.22 -17.14 -8.06
CA LEU A 23 2.71 -18.15 -8.99
C LEU A 23 4.24 -18.09 -9.12
N GLY A 24 4.81 -16.90 -9.29
CA GLY A 24 6.26 -16.71 -9.38
C GLY A 24 6.98 -17.19 -8.12
N ALA A 25 6.48 -16.81 -6.93
CA ALA A 25 7.03 -17.25 -5.65
C ALA A 25 6.91 -18.77 -5.45
N ALA A 26 5.81 -19.39 -5.89
CA ALA A 26 5.63 -20.84 -5.81
C ALA A 26 6.59 -21.60 -6.73
N LEU A 27 6.78 -21.13 -7.97
CA LEU A 27 7.71 -21.72 -8.93
C LEU A 27 9.17 -21.61 -8.45
N GLU A 28 9.53 -20.48 -7.84
CA GLU A 28 10.86 -20.27 -7.23
C GLU A 28 11.03 -20.90 -5.86
N ARG A 29 9.95 -21.43 -5.27
CA ARG A 29 9.94 -21.89 -3.87
C ARG A 29 10.47 -20.83 -2.91
N SER A 30 10.12 -19.56 -3.15
CA SER A 30 10.59 -18.40 -2.40
C SER A 30 9.42 -17.65 -1.75
N PRO A 31 8.96 -18.08 -0.56
CA PRO A 31 7.95 -17.36 0.21
C PRO A 31 8.29 -15.88 0.47
N PRO A 32 9.55 -15.49 0.78
CA PRO A 32 9.91 -14.09 0.96
C PRO A 32 9.54 -13.21 -0.24
N LEU A 33 9.70 -13.71 -1.47
CA LEU A 33 9.35 -12.96 -2.67
C LEU A 33 7.87 -12.53 -2.65
N ALA A 34 6.96 -13.47 -2.37
CA ALA A 34 5.53 -13.16 -2.26
C ALA A 34 5.24 -12.18 -1.14
N VAL A 35 5.84 -12.40 0.04
CA VAL A 35 5.61 -11.58 1.22
C VAL A 35 6.02 -10.13 0.96
N TYR A 36 7.24 -9.87 0.47
CA TYR A 36 7.71 -8.51 0.22
C TYR A 36 6.92 -7.82 -0.89
N LEU A 37 6.65 -8.49 -2.02
CA LEU A 37 5.96 -7.86 -3.15
C LEU A 37 4.48 -7.56 -2.84
N LEU A 38 3.80 -8.40 -2.07
CA LEU A 38 2.39 -8.20 -1.74
C LEU A 38 2.16 -7.29 -0.53
N SER A 39 3.15 -7.13 0.35
CA SER A 39 3.00 -6.35 1.58
C SER A 39 2.80 -4.85 1.35
N PHE A 40 3.40 -4.29 0.31
CA PHE A 40 3.47 -2.82 0.17
C PHE A 40 2.53 -2.22 -0.86
N TRP A 41 1.80 -3.04 -1.62
CA TRP A 41 1.04 -2.55 -2.77
C TRP A 41 -0.08 -1.58 -2.43
N HIS A 42 -0.69 -1.73 -1.26
CA HIS A 42 -1.74 -0.80 -0.82
C HIS A 42 -1.19 0.62 -0.56
N TYR A 43 0.07 0.78 -0.15
CA TYR A 43 0.69 2.11 -0.05
C TYR A 43 0.88 2.75 -1.42
N TYR A 44 1.17 1.94 -2.45
CA TYR A 44 1.24 2.42 -3.83
C TYR A 44 -0.10 2.99 -4.30
N LEU A 45 -1.20 2.30 -3.98
CA LEU A 45 -2.55 2.80 -4.25
C LEU A 45 -2.86 4.09 -3.49
N TYR A 46 -2.48 4.18 -2.22
CA TYR A 46 -2.64 5.42 -1.43
C TYR A 46 -1.89 6.60 -2.03
N TRP A 47 -0.63 6.38 -2.41
CA TRP A 47 0.16 7.40 -3.08
C TRP A 47 -0.46 7.83 -4.40
N LEU A 48 -0.86 6.89 -5.26
CA LEU A 48 -1.52 7.20 -6.54
C LEU A 48 -2.82 8.00 -6.34
N ALA A 49 -3.65 7.60 -5.37
CA ALA A 49 -4.90 8.29 -5.03
C ALA A 49 -4.64 9.73 -4.59
N PHE A 50 -3.69 9.93 -3.68
CA PHE A 50 -3.35 11.25 -3.16
C PHE A 50 -2.70 12.14 -4.23
N ALA A 51 -1.72 11.60 -4.96
CA ALA A 51 -0.93 12.30 -5.95
C ALA A 51 -1.78 12.76 -7.15
N PHE A 52 -2.69 11.90 -7.63
CA PHE A 52 -3.39 12.12 -8.89
C PHE A 52 -4.91 12.18 -8.77
N GLY A 53 -5.52 11.29 -7.98
CA GLY A 53 -6.95 11.33 -7.66
C GLY A 53 -7.91 11.22 -8.85
N ALA A 54 -7.49 10.68 -10.01
CA ALA A 54 -8.36 10.63 -11.19
C ALA A 54 -9.38 9.47 -11.19
N ILE A 55 -9.21 8.49 -10.29
CA ILE A 55 -10.11 7.33 -10.18
C ILE A 55 -11.29 7.65 -9.25
N PRO A 56 -12.50 7.11 -9.50
CA PRO A 56 -13.62 7.25 -8.58
C PRO A 56 -13.29 6.73 -7.17
N PHE A 57 -13.71 7.46 -6.14
CA PHE A 57 -13.38 7.17 -4.75
C PHE A 57 -13.76 5.74 -4.32
N GLU A 58 -14.95 5.27 -4.69
CA GLU A 58 -15.43 3.92 -4.39
C GLU A 58 -14.54 2.81 -4.96
N VAL A 59 -13.97 3.04 -6.15
CA VAL A 59 -13.05 2.09 -6.80
C VAL A 59 -11.73 2.02 -6.04
N PHE A 60 -11.16 3.18 -5.72
CA PHE A 60 -9.95 3.27 -4.90
C PHE A 60 -10.14 2.58 -3.54
N LYS A 61 -11.23 2.89 -2.84
CA LYS A 61 -11.56 2.33 -1.53
C LYS A 61 -11.61 0.81 -1.55
N ARG A 62 -12.35 0.24 -2.51
CA ARG A 62 -12.41 -1.21 -2.73
C ARG A 62 -11.02 -1.81 -2.94
N ASP A 63 -10.26 -1.27 -3.89
CA ASP A 63 -8.97 -1.84 -4.27
C ASP A 63 -7.95 -1.72 -3.12
N ALA A 64 -7.97 -0.61 -2.38
CA ALA A 64 -7.09 -0.39 -1.25
C ALA A 64 -7.44 -1.28 -0.05
N VAL A 65 -8.72 -1.48 0.26
CA VAL A 65 -9.15 -2.45 1.29
C VAL A 65 -8.69 -3.85 0.91
N ALA A 66 -8.92 -4.28 -0.34
CA ALA A 66 -8.53 -5.60 -0.81
C ALA A 66 -7.02 -5.82 -0.72
N MET A 67 -6.21 -4.89 -1.23
CA MET A 67 -4.75 -5.02 -1.19
C MET A 67 -4.17 -4.89 0.22
N LYS A 68 -4.80 -4.12 1.11
CA LYS A 68 -4.43 -4.10 2.52
C LYS A 68 -4.73 -5.43 3.19
N ALA A 69 -5.86 -6.07 2.88
CA ALA A 69 -6.20 -7.39 3.41
C ALA A 69 -5.18 -8.45 2.95
N VAL A 70 -4.77 -8.43 1.67
CA VAL A 70 -3.71 -9.31 1.15
C VAL A 70 -2.40 -9.08 1.90
N SER A 71 -1.98 -7.83 2.07
CA SER A 71 -0.78 -7.44 2.83
C SER A 71 -0.81 -7.96 4.27
N VAL A 72 -1.92 -7.76 4.98
CA VAL A 72 -2.08 -8.23 6.36
C VAL A 72 -2.09 -9.76 6.42
N ALA A 73 -2.71 -10.44 5.46
CA ALA A 73 -2.75 -11.89 5.41
C ALA A 73 -1.35 -12.50 5.21
N VAL A 74 -0.55 -11.96 4.29
CA VAL A 74 0.82 -12.47 4.09
C VAL A 74 1.72 -12.18 5.29
N LEU A 75 1.57 -11.02 5.94
CA LEU A 75 2.30 -10.71 7.17
C LEU A 75 1.89 -11.63 8.33
N ALA A 76 0.59 -11.88 8.50
CA ALA A 76 0.08 -12.78 9.52
C ALA A 76 0.60 -14.20 9.29
N ALA A 77 0.64 -14.67 8.04
CA ALA A 77 1.17 -15.99 7.70
C ALA A 77 2.64 -16.14 8.13
N VAL A 78 3.51 -15.16 7.85
CA VAL A 78 4.92 -15.24 8.27
C VAL A 78 5.11 -15.08 9.78
N TYR A 79 4.29 -14.27 10.45
CA TYR A 79 4.34 -14.13 11.89
C TYR A 79 3.92 -15.42 12.60
N LEU A 80 2.83 -16.06 12.14
CA LEU A 80 2.32 -17.31 12.71
C LEU A 80 3.19 -18.54 12.37
N ALA A 81 4.06 -18.43 11.36
CA ALA A 81 5.05 -19.46 11.05
C ALA A 81 6.26 -19.43 12.02
N ALA A 82 6.49 -18.32 12.72
CA ALA A 82 7.48 -18.23 13.78
C ALA A 82 6.92 -18.75 15.12
N PRO A 83 7.78 -19.19 16.06
CA PRO A 83 7.35 -19.51 17.42
C PRO A 83 6.59 -18.32 18.03
N ILE A 84 5.41 -18.60 18.61
CA ILE A 84 4.54 -17.55 19.13
C ILE A 84 5.15 -16.92 20.39
N ASP A 85 5.25 -15.60 20.38
CA ASP A 85 5.61 -14.77 21.53
C ASP A 85 4.35 -14.04 22.02
N LEU A 86 3.95 -14.29 23.27
CA LEU A 86 2.72 -13.72 23.83
C LEU A 86 2.80 -12.21 24.04
N VAL A 87 3.97 -11.67 24.40
CA VAL A 87 4.16 -10.23 24.59
C VAL A 87 4.02 -9.53 23.24
N SER A 88 4.69 -10.04 22.22
CA SER A 88 4.56 -9.59 20.84
C SER A 88 3.09 -9.64 20.38
N LEU A 89 2.40 -10.76 20.60
CA LEU A 89 1.00 -10.94 20.20
C LEU A 89 0.06 -9.92 20.88
N VAL A 90 0.24 -9.65 22.17
CA VAL A 90 -0.55 -8.64 22.90
C VAL A 90 -0.34 -7.24 22.32
N VAL A 91 0.90 -6.87 22.00
CA VAL A 91 1.20 -5.57 21.38
C VAL A 91 0.60 -5.47 19.97
N ILE A 92 0.72 -6.53 19.17
CA ILE A 92 0.11 -6.61 17.84
C ILE A 92 -1.42 -6.45 17.94
N ALA A 93 -2.06 -7.23 18.81
CA ALA A 93 -3.50 -7.18 19.03
C ALA A 93 -3.95 -5.79 19.50
N GLY A 94 -3.22 -5.17 20.43
CA GLY A 94 -3.50 -3.81 20.89
C GLY A 94 -3.46 -2.78 19.76
N GLY A 95 -2.43 -2.83 18.90
CA GLY A 95 -2.33 -1.97 17.72
C GLY A 95 -3.47 -2.17 16.72
N ILE A 96 -3.84 -3.43 16.45
CA ILE A 96 -4.97 -3.76 15.57
C ILE A 96 -6.31 -3.28 16.16
N LEU A 97 -6.55 -3.49 17.45
CA LEU A 97 -7.78 -3.03 18.11
C LEU A 97 -7.89 -1.50 18.08
N LEU A 98 -6.77 -0.78 18.27
CA LEU A 98 -6.74 0.66 18.14
C LEU A 98 -7.13 1.10 16.71
N ASN A 99 -6.61 0.42 15.69
CA ASN A 99 -6.96 0.67 14.28
C ASN A 99 -8.44 0.41 13.99
N VAL A 100 -8.97 -0.73 14.43
CA VAL A 100 -10.38 -1.10 14.25
C VAL A 100 -11.27 -0.06 14.92
N ARG A 101 -10.97 0.31 16.17
CA ARG A 101 -11.74 1.31 16.89
C ARG A 101 -11.69 2.67 16.20
N ALA A 102 -10.51 3.11 15.76
CA ALA A 102 -10.36 4.36 15.02
C ALA A 102 -11.19 4.34 13.71
N ALA A 103 -11.10 3.26 12.93
CA ALA A 103 -11.86 3.10 11.69
C ALA A 103 -13.38 3.10 11.92
N MET A 104 -13.86 2.44 12.98
CA MET A 104 -15.29 2.45 13.36
C MET A 104 -15.79 3.85 13.68
N VAL A 105 -15.00 4.65 14.39
CA VAL A 105 -15.39 6.00 14.80
C VAL A 105 -15.30 6.99 13.64
N LEU A 106 -14.26 6.87 12.82
CA LEU A 106 -14.04 7.76 11.67
C LEU A 106 -15.00 7.43 10.51
N GLY A 107 -15.36 6.16 10.36
CA GLY A 107 -16.10 5.62 9.23
C GLY A 107 -15.16 5.25 8.08
N VAL A 108 -15.64 4.32 7.24
CA VAL A 108 -14.85 3.77 6.11
C VAL A 108 -14.50 4.87 5.11
N ASP A 109 -15.41 5.78 4.78
CA ASP A 109 -15.13 6.81 3.76
C ASP A 109 -14.06 7.82 4.18
N ARG A 110 -13.97 8.15 5.47
CA ARG A 110 -12.97 9.11 5.97
C ARG A 110 -11.62 8.47 6.24
N THR A 111 -11.58 7.15 6.45
CA THR A 111 -10.33 6.38 6.66
C THR A 111 -9.41 6.41 5.43
N TYR A 112 -9.98 6.54 4.24
CA TYR A 112 -9.26 6.47 2.97
C TYR A 112 -9.07 7.85 2.34
N TYR A 113 -8.65 8.86 3.11
CA TYR A 113 -8.49 10.23 2.59
C TYR A 113 -9.78 10.80 1.97
N GLY A 114 -10.94 10.48 2.54
CA GLY A 114 -12.21 10.97 2.00
C GLY A 114 -12.27 12.50 1.92
N HIS A 115 -11.54 13.20 2.79
CA HIS A 115 -11.41 14.65 2.69
C HIS A 115 -10.58 15.09 1.48
N GLU A 116 -9.40 14.50 1.28
CA GLU A 116 -8.42 14.93 0.27
C GLU A 116 -8.70 14.36 -1.13
N VAL A 117 -9.27 13.16 -1.20
CA VAL A 117 -9.53 12.42 -2.44
C VAL A 117 -10.98 12.55 -2.87
N ALA A 118 -11.93 12.53 -1.94
CA ALA A 118 -13.36 12.61 -2.26
C ALA A 118 -14.01 13.97 -1.92
N GLY A 119 -13.26 14.94 -1.40
CA GLY A 119 -13.77 16.26 -1.08
C GLY A 119 -14.81 16.28 0.04
N LEU A 120 -14.84 15.25 0.91
CA LEU A 120 -15.75 15.23 2.05
C LEU A 120 -15.46 16.41 2.97
N PRO A 121 -16.48 17.04 3.58
CA PRO A 121 -16.27 18.19 4.45
C PRO A 121 -15.38 17.80 5.65
N PRO A 122 -14.47 18.69 6.10
CA PRO A 122 -13.63 18.40 7.26
C PRO A 122 -14.52 18.17 8.49
N ARG A 123 -14.19 17.16 9.29
CA ARG A 123 -14.93 16.83 10.51
C ARG A 123 -13.97 16.49 11.62
N ARG A 124 -14.05 17.22 12.73
CA ARG A 124 -13.32 16.89 13.94
C ARG A 124 -14.05 15.78 14.68
N ILE A 125 -13.34 14.69 14.95
CA ILE A 125 -13.83 13.56 15.74
C ILE A 125 -13.31 13.73 17.16
N THR A 126 -14.20 13.72 18.14
CA THR A 126 -13.87 13.89 19.57
C THR A 126 -14.09 12.63 20.39
N ALA A 127 -14.50 11.52 19.77
CA ALA A 127 -14.64 10.23 20.43
C ALA A 127 -13.32 9.47 20.46
N PHE A 128 -13.10 8.65 21.49
CA PHE A 128 -11.93 7.78 21.60
C PHE A 128 -11.79 6.85 20.37
N PRO A 129 -10.59 6.74 19.76
CA PRO A 129 -9.29 7.24 20.23
C PRO A 129 -8.87 8.65 19.75
N TYR A 130 -9.65 9.29 18.87
CA TYR A 130 -9.34 10.63 18.36
C TYR A 130 -9.42 11.74 19.43
N SER A 131 -10.06 11.45 20.56
CA SER A 131 -10.03 12.33 21.75
C SER A 131 -8.66 12.46 22.40
N LEU A 132 -7.76 11.49 22.19
CA LEU A 132 -6.45 11.42 22.85
C LEU A 132 -5.30 11.73 21.90
N ILE A 133 -5.37 11.19 20.68
CA ILE A 133 -4.29 11.29 19.68
C ILE A 133 -4.87 11.65 18.31
N GLY A 134 -4.14 12.46 17.54
CA GLY A 134 -4.61 12.95 16.23
C GLY A 134 -4.67 11.86 15.16
N HIS A 135 -3.72 10.92 15.17
CA HIS A 135 -3.60 9.87 14.14
C HIS A 135 -3.57 8.45 14.76
N PRO A 136 -4.64 8.01 15.43
CA PRO A 136 -4.70 6.74 16.13
C PRO A 136 -4.46 5.53 15.21
N MET A 137 -4.85 5.61 13.95
CA MET A 137 -4.60 4.52 12.98
C MET A 137 -3.12 4.35 12.63
N ILE A 138 -2.36 5.44 12.62
CA ILE A 138 -0.92 5.38 12.35
C ILE A 138 -0.20 4.83 13.57
N VAL A 139 -0.57 5.31 14.76
CA VAL A 139 -0.06 4.78 16.03
C VAL A 139 -0.38 3.28 16.16
N GLY A 140 -1.61 2.86 15.84
CA GLY A 140 -2.02 1.46 15.88
C GLY A 140 -1.25 0.59 14.87
N ASN A 141 -1.04 1.07 13.65
CA ASN A 141 -0.17 0.41 12.68
C ASN A 141 1.27 0.29 13.19
N VAL A 142 1.87 1.38 13.68
CA VAL A 142 3.25 1.38 14.22
C VAL A 142 3.38 0.43 15.40
N ALA A 143 2.41 0.42 16.32
CA ALA A 143 2.36 -0.53 17.42
C ALA A 143 2.24 -1.98 16.92
N ALA A 144 1.39 -2.24 15.92
CA ALA A 144 1.21 -3.58 15.38
C ALA A 144 2.47 -4.11 14.70
N PHE A 145 3.08 -3.34 13.80
CA PHE A 145 4.32 -3.74 13.12
C PHE A 145 5.53 -3.73 14.06
N GLY A 146 5.61 -2.78 15.00
CA GLY A 146 6.64 -2.77 16.03
C GLY A 146 6.50 -3.95 16.99
N GLY A 147 5.27 -4.37 17.27
CA GLY A 147 4.96 -5.56 18.06
C GLY A 147 5.58 -6.83 17.46
N THR A 148 5.57 -6.98 16.13
CA THR A 148 6.19 -8.16 15.49
C THR A 148 7.70 -8.23 15.71
N LEU A 149 8.37 -7.08 15.91
CA LEU A 149 9.82 -7.00 16.20
C LEU A 149 10.18 -7.39 17.65
N ILE A 150 9.19 -7.50 18.55
CA ILE A 150 9.40 -8.01 19.90
C ILE A 150 9.73 -9.51 19.84
N ASN A 151 9.09 -10.24 18.92
CA ASN A 151 9.37 -11.66 18.71
C ASN A 151 10.78 -11.82 18.08
N PRO A 152 11.73 -12.46 18.78
CA PRO A 152 13.12 -12.54 18.32
C PRO A 152 13.26 -13.36 17.03
N ALA A 153 12.49 -14.44 16.88
CA ALA A 153 12.53 -15.30 15.69
C ALA A 153 11.97 -14.59 14.46
N PHE A 154 10.89 -13.82 14.63
CA PHE A 154 10.38 -12.96 13.54
C PHE A 154 11.41 -11.90 13.15
N ARG A 155 11.96 -11.19 14.15
CA ARG A 155 12.90 -10.08 13.94
C ARG A 155 14.14 -10.51 13.18
N GLU A 156 14.70 -11.69 13.46
CA GLU A 156 15.93 -12.17 12.82
C GLU A 156 15.83 -12.16 11.28
N GLN A 157 14.66 -12.53 10.74
CA GLN A 157 14.46 -12.70 9.30
C GLN A 157 13.62 -11.59 8.66
N TRP A 158 12.64 -11.06 9.39
CA TRP A 158 11.57 -10.23 8.85
C TRP A 158 11.58 -8.80 9.39
N TRP A 159 12.62 -8.37 10.11
CA TRP A 159 12.69 -6.98 10.57
C TRP A 159 12.59 -5.93 9.45
N PRO A 160 13.15 -6.13 8.24
CA PRO A 160 13.04 -5.11 7.18
C PRO A 160 11.59 -4.93 6.73
N LEU A 161 10.80 -6.02 6.72
CA LEU A 161 9.38 -6.00 6.38
C LEU A 161 8.60 -5.07 7.33
N ALA A 162 8.76 -5.27 8.64
CA ALA A 162 8.12 -4.44 9.66
C ALA A 162 8.62 -2.98 9.63
N GLY A 163 9.93 -2.78 9.49
CA GLY A 163 10.55 -1.45 9.41
C GLY A 163 10.06 -0.64 8.20
N LEU A 164 9.91 -1.29 7.04
CA LEU A 164 9.37 -0.67 5.83
C LEU A 164 7.89 -0.30 6.01
N HIS A 165 7.08 -1.17 6.63
CA HIS A 165 5.69 -0.84 6.96
C HIS A 165 5.58 0.38 7.86
N VAL A 166 6.40 0.47 8.91
CA VAL A 166 6.44 1.63 9.80
C VAL A 166 6.84 2.89 9.02
N THR A 167 7.91 2.81 8.24
CA THR A 167 8.40 3.93 7.42
C THR A 167 7.33 4.43 6.44
N LEU A 168 6.65 3.53 5.74
CA LEU A 168 5.59 3.91 4.79
C LEU A 168 4.35 4.47 5.49
N ASN A 169 4.01 4.00 6.70
CA ASN A 169 2.96 4.63 7.52
C ASN A 169 3.31 6.06 7.94
N ILE A 170 4.57 6.31 8.30
CA ILE A 170 5.05 7.67 8.57
C ILE A 170 5.03 8.52 7.29
N GLY A 171 5.37 7.93 6.15
CA GLY A 171 5.23 8.57 4.84
C GLY A 171 3.78 8.97 4.52
N LEU A 172 2.81 8.12 4.85
CA LEU A 172 1.38 8.46 4.74
C LEU A 172 1.00 9.66 5.62
N LEU A 173 1.49 9.70 6.86
CA LEU A 173 1.29 10.85 7.75
C LEU A 173 1.91 12.12 7.13
N ALA A 174 3.13 12.03 6.63
CA ALA A 174 3.80 13.16 6.00
C ALA A 174 3.01 13.67 4.79
N MET A 175 2.46 12.78 3.96
CA MET A 175 1.58 13.17 2.86
C MET A 175 0.34 13.91 3.37
N GLU A 176 -0.33 13.38 4.40
CA GLU A 176 -1.50 14.03 5.04
C GLU A 176 -1.16 15.45 5.52
N LEU A 177 -0.03 15.61 6.23
CA LEU A 177 0.41 16.90 6.76
C LEU A 177 0.84 17.89 5.67
N THR A 178 1.40 17.42 4.55
CA THR A 178 1.82 18.32 3.44
C THR A 178 0.64 18.88 2.63
N GLY A 179 -0.56 18.31 2.75
CA GLY A 179 -1.79 18.83 2.17
C GLY A 179 -1.70 19.11 0.66
N ALA A 180 -1.90 20.39 0.27
CA ALA A 180 -2.04 20.86 -1.11
C ALA A 180 -0.79 20.71 -2.00
N HIS A 181 0.37 20.34 -1.44
CA HIS A 181 1.65 20.22 -2.17
C HIS A 181 1.78 18.93 -3.00
N ARG A 182 0.75 18.62 -3.80
CA ARG A 182 0.67 17.37 -4.59
C ARG A 182 1.86 17.15 -5.53
N ARG A 183 2.56 18.22 -5.96
CA ARG A 183 3.75 18.10 -6.82
C ARG A 183 4.94 17.45 -6.10
N ALA A 184 5.21 17.85 -4.86
CA ALA A 184 6.29 17.26 -4.07
C ALA A 184 5.99 15.78 -3.77
N VAL A 185 4.75 15.47 -3.40
CA VAL A 185 4.29 14.10 -3.16
C VAL A 185 4.38 13.21 -4.41
N ARG A 186 4.06 13.76 -5.60
CA ARG A 186 4.24 13.04 -6.88
C ARG A 186 5.68 12.64 -7.11
N ILE A 187 6.61 13.59 -7.00
CA ILE A 187 8.03 13.34 -7.29
C ILE A 187 8.63 12.42 -6.22
N GLY A 188 8.42 12.77 -4.94
CA GLY A 188 8.95 12.01 -3.81
C GLY A 188 8.46 10.57 -3.79
N GLY A 189 7.15 10.35 -3.94
CA GLY A 189 6.61 8.99 -3.96
C GLY A 189 7.04 8.21 -5.20
N ALA A 190 7.16 8.84 -6.38
CA ALA A 190 7.68 8.16 -7.57
C ALA A 190 9.12 7.66 -7.34
N LEU A 191 9.97 8.47 -6.72
CA LEU A 191 11.34 8.07 -6.38
C LEU A 191 11.36 6.92 -5.36
N VAL A 192 10.54 7.00 -4.31
CA VAL A 192 10.44 5.94 -3.29
C VAL A 192 9.99 4.62 -3.89
N PHE A 193 8.93 4.61 -4.70
CA PHE A 193 8.42 3.37 -5.31
C PHE A 193 9.34 2.84 -6.40
N ALA A 194 9.95 3.70 -7.22
CA ALA A 194 10.94 3.28 -8.21
C ALA A 194 12.17 2.67 -7.52
N GLY A 195 12.66 3.31 -6.45
CA GLY A 195 13.77 2.80 -5.65
C GLY A 195 13.44 1.46 -4.97
N ALA A 196 12.25 1.33 -4.38
CA ALA A 196 11.81 0.08 -3.76
C ALA A 196 11.67 -1.06 -4.79
N LEU A 197 11.09 -0.77 -5.96
CA LEU A 197 10.97 -1.74 -7.04
C LEU A 197 12.35 -2.16 -7.57
N PHE A 198 13.24 -1.20 -7.77
CA PHE A 198 14.61 -1.46 -8.21
C PHE A 198 15.38 -2.30 -7.19
N ALA A 199 15.28 -1.97 -5.90
CA ALA A 199 15.90 -2.74 -4.82
C ALA A 199 15.33 -4.17 -4.75
N ALA A 200 14.01 -4.35 -4.92
CA ALA A 200 13.39 -5.67 -4.95
C ALA A 200 13.89 -6.51 -6.15
N VAL A 201 14.03 -5.90 -7.33
CA VAL A 201 14.60 -6.56 -8.52
C VAL A 201 16.06 -6.92 -8.30
N LEU A 202 16.88 -6.01 -7.76
CA LEU A 202 18.28 -6.28 -7.46
C LEU A 202 18.45 -7.36 -6.41
N ALA A 203 17.61 -7.38 -5.37
CA ALA A 203 17.63 -8.44 -4.35
C ALA A 203 17.27 -9.80 -4.95
N ALA A 204 16.29 -9.85 -5.86
CA ALA A 204 15.94 -11.06 -6.58
C ALA A 204 17.08 -11.55 -7.50
N ILE A 205 17.77 -10.63 -8.19
CA ILE A 205 18.93 -10.96 -9.03
C ILE A 205 20.14 -11.36 -8.18
N GLY A 206 20.42 -10.67 -7.08
CA GLY A 206 21.59 -10.95 -6.23
C GLY A 206 21.47 -12.26 -5.45
N SER A 207 20.25 -12.69 -5.14
CA SER A 207 19.99 -13.95 -4.43
C SER A 207 20.08 -15.18 -5.35
N HIS A 208 19.92 -15.00 -6.67
CA HIS A 208 19.96 -16.08 -7.65
C HIS A 208 21.09 -15.85 -8.65
N ARG A 209 22.06 -16.78 -8.74
CA ARG A 209 23.15 -16.70 -9.73
C ARG A 209 22.68 -16.61 -11.19
N THR A 210 21.41 -16.90 -11.46
CA THR A 210 20.74 -16.78 -12.76
C THR A 210 19.33 -16.23 -12.60
N LEU A 211 18.96 -15.26 -13.44
CA LEU A 211 17.58 -14.79 -13.55
C LEU A 211 16.73 -15.94 -14.13
N THR A 212 15.88 -16.53 -13.32
CA THR A 212 14.98 -17.61 -13.75
C THR A 212 13.78 -17.02 -14.50
N VAL A 213 13.20 -17.82 -15.39
CA VAL A 213 11.99 -17.43 -16.15
C VAL A 213 10.84 -16.99 -15.22
N PRO A 214 10.54 -17.67 -14.09
CA PRO A 214 9.48 -17.24 -13.18
C PRO A 214 9.71 -15.87 -12.54
N ILE A 215 10.95 -15.55 -12.14
CA ILE A 215 11.30 -14.22 -11.59
C ILE A 215 11.10 -13.14 -12.66
N ALA A 216 11.55 -13.39 -13.89
CA ALA A 216 11.38 -12.45 -15.00
C ALA A 216 9.89 -12.18 -15.30
N LEU A 217 9.07 -13.23 -15.33
CA LEU A 217 7.63 -13.12 -15.55
C LEU A 217 6.91 -12.38 -14.41
N ALA A 218 7.26 -12.66 -13.16
CA ALA A 218 6.73 -11.93 -12.01
C ALA A 218 7.13 -10.44 -12.05
N GLY A 219 8.38 -10.14 -12.38
CA GLY A 219 8.86 -8.77 -12.57
C GLY A 219 8.10 -8.02 -13.67
N LEU A 220 7.89 -8.67 -14.82
CA LEU A 220 7.11 -8.10 -15.92
C LEU A 220 5.64 -7.87 -15.51
N ALA A 221 5.04 -8.79 -14.76
CA ALA A 221 3.69 -8.64 -14.24
C ALA A 221 3.59 -7.45 -13.26
N VAL A 222 4.57 -7.29 -12.36
CA VAL A 222 4.65 -6.14 -11.45
C VAL A 222 4.74 -4.85 -12.25
N LEU A 223 5.63 -4.76 -13.24
CA LEU A 223 5.81 -3.57 -14.08
C LEU A 223 4.55 -3.20 -14.86
N THR A 224 3.92 -4.19 -15.50
CA THR A 224 2.68 -3.99 -16.27
C THR A 224 1.54 -3.56 -15.37
N CYS A 225 1.34 -4.20 -14.22
CA CYS A 225 0.32 -3.81 -13.24
C CYS A 225 0.59 -2.42 -12.64
N THR A 226 1.85 -2.08 -12.34
CA THR A 226 2.27 -0.74 -11.91
C THR A 226 1.83 0.31 -12.92
N TRP A 227 2.15 0.07 -14.20
CA TRP A 227 1.84 0.98 -15.29
C TRP A 227 0.34 1.12 -15.50
N THR A 228 -0.41 0.02 -15.49
CA THR A 228 -1.87 0.05 -15.64
C THR A 228 -2.53 0.81 -14.50
N LEU A 229 -2.10 0.60 -13.26
CA LEU A 229 -2.61 1.35 -12.10
C LEU A 229 -2.25 2.83 -12.22
N TYR A 230 -1.02 3.17 -12.57
CA TYR A 230 -0.64 4.56 -12.82
C TYR A 230 -1.56 5.21 -13.86
N ARG A 231 -1.86 4.52 -14.98
CA ARG A 231 -2.77 5.02 -16.02
C ARG A 231 -4.23 5.14 -15.55
N CYS A 232 -4.67 4.33 -14.58
CA CYS A 232 -6.00 4.45 -14.00
C CYS A 232 -6.11 5.67 -13.06
N TYR A 233 -5.05 5.99 -12.34
CA TYR A 233 -5.04 7.03 -11.31
C TYR A 233 -4.57 8.40 -11.83
N ALA A 234 -3.70 8.44 -12.84
CA ALA A 234 -3.23 9.67 -13.45
C ALA A 234 -4.30 10.25 -14.40
N PRO A 235 -4.53 11.58 -14.37
CA PRO A 235 -5.41 12.22 -15.32
C PRO A 235 -4.88 12.03 -16.75
N PRO A 236 -5.75 11.90 -17.77
CA PRO A 236 -5.32 11.88 -19.14
C PRO A 236 -4.54 13.15 -19.45
N THR A 237 -3.45 13.04 -20.21
CA THR A 237 -2.71 14.19 -20.70
C THR A 237 -3.69 15.11 -21.44
N PRO A 238 -3.75 16.41 -21.11
CA PRO A 238 -4.62 17.35 -21.82
C PRO A 238 -4.34 17.27 -23.32
N THR A 239 -5.38 17.17 -24.13
CA THR A 239 -5.20 17.24 -25.59
C THR A 239 -4.80 18.66 -25.98
N ALA A 240 -4.03 18.82 -27.07
CA ALA A 240 -3.60 20.14 -27.55
C ALA A 240 -4.76 21.14 -27.70
N LYS A 241 -5.96 20.65 -28.07
CA LYS A 241 -7.21 21.44 -28.15
C LYS A 241 -7.69 21.96 -26.79
N GLN A 242 -7.55 21.19 -25.71
CA GLN A 242 -7.91 21.64 -24.36
C GLN A 242 -6.92 22.67 -23.80
N THR A 243 -5.65 22.56 -24.18
CA THR A 243 -4.62 23.55 -23.83
C THR A 243 -4.89 24.88 -24.53
N ALA A 244 -5.20 24.87 -25.83
CA ALA A 244 -5.50 26.07 -26.61
C ALA A 244 -6.71 26.87 -26.09
N ARG A 245 -7.74 26.19 -25.56
CA ARG A 245 -8.94 26.83 -24.96
C ARG A 245 -8.72 27.43 -23.57
N ARG A 246 -7.65 27.07 -22.86
CA ARG A 246 -7.31 27.65 -21.55
C ARG A 246 -6.46 28.91 -21.65
N THR A 247 -5.84 29.11 -22.81
CA THR A 247 -4.95 30.25 -23.09
C THR A 247 -5.64 31.38 -23.86
N SER A 248 -6.90 31.16 -24.29
CA SER A 248 -7.80 32.14 -24.91
C SER A 248 -8.81 32.65 -23.90
#